data_AF-A0AAV0AFP4-F1
#
_entry.id   AF-A0AAV0AFP4-F1
#
_cell.length_a   1.000
_cell.length_b   1.000
_cell.length_c   1.000
_cell.angle_alpha   90.00
_cell.angle_beta   90.00
_cell.angle_gamma   90.00
#
_symmetry.space_group_name_H-M   'P 1'
#
loop_
_entity.id
_entity.type
_entity.pdbx_description
1 polymer ?
#
loop_
_entity_poly.entity_id
_entity_poly.type
_entity_poly.pdbx_seq_one_letter_code
_entity_poly.pdbx_strand_id
1 'polypeptide(L)'
;MWNLDVFEYEHDLEMALYGAVPLMKVHHTGSTVGVFWLDSAETWVDVEKEQTKLDVKHDTTTTAQWISEAGIMDLFIFLGPTSKEIFSSFATLVGANTIPPLFSIAYYQCQWSYVSQEDLLGVVHNFDKLDIPLDVIWLDIEYAEEHKYFIWNKKAFPEPLKMINELESTGWKLVKIVDPHIKRTTDLYVYREAVDLGLLCKLPDGAGRDHPVGQPFLFHILR
;
A
#
# COMPACT_ATOMS: atom_id res chain seq x y z
N MET A 1 2.21 8.50 -12.83
CA MET A 1 2.31 8.20 -11.39
C MET A 1 1.19 8.90 -10.67
N TRP A 2 0.17 8.12 -10.30
CA TRP A 2 -1.03 8.55 -9.61
C TRP A 2 -1.62 7.33 -8.92
N ASN A 3 -1.78 7.35 -7.58
CA ASN A 3 -2.19 6.17 -6.87
C ASN A 3 -3.67 5.85 -7.19
N LEU A 4 -3.88 4.74 -7.90
CA LEU A 4 -5.20 4.30 -8.40
C LEU A 4 -5.51 2.87 -7.95
N ASP A 5 -6.80 2.62 -7.69
CA ASP A 5 -7.35 1.28 -7.57
C ASP A 5 -7.75 0.80 -8.97
N VAL A 6 -6.90 -0.06 -9.57
CA VAL A 6 -7.05 -0.52 -10.96
C VAL A 6 -7.47 -1.98 -10.96
N PHE A 7 -8.77 -2.19 -11.20
CA PHE A 7 -9.33 -3.53 -11.34
C PHE A 7 -8.73 -4.28 -12.52
N GLU A 8 -8.41 -5.57 -12.33
CA GLU A 8 -7.88 -6.46 -13.37
C GLU A 8 -6.79 -5.79 -14.23
N TYR A 9 -5.82 -5.15 -13.56
CA TYR A 9 -4.76 -4.45 -14.27
C TYR A 9 -4.03 -5.38 -15.26
N GLU A 10 -3.73 -4.86 -16.44
CA GLU A 10 -3.00 -5.60 -17.45
C GLU A 10 -1.48 -5.50 -17.24
N HIS A 11 -0.75 -6.48 -17.77
CA HIS A 11 0.71 -6.46 -17.78
C HIS A 11 1.25 -5.59 -18.92
N ASP A 12 2.51 -5.19 -18.81
CA ASP A 12 3.24 -4.45 -19.85
C ASP A 12 2.59 -3.11 -20.26
N LEU A 13 1.84 -2.49 -19.35
CA LEU A 13 1.29 -1.15 -19.51
C LEU A 13 2.00 -0.14 -18.60
N GLU A 14 2.05 1.11 -19.07
CA GLU A 14 2.61 2.27 -18.35
C GLU A 14 1.56 2.95 -17.45
N MET A 15 0.40 2.32 -17.27
CA MET A 15 -0.69 2.83 -16.44
C MET A 15 -0.27 2.91 -14.98
N ALA A 16 -0.71 3.97 -14.30
CA ALA A 16 -0.47 4.11 -12.88
C ALA A 16 -1.25 3.05 -12.08
N LEU A 17 -0.65 2.59 -10.96
CA LEU A 17 -1.21 1.58 -10.06
C LEU A 17 -1.32 2.16 -8.63
N TYR A 18 -1.32 1.31 -7.61
CA TYR A 18 -1.60 1.67 -6.21
C TYR A 18 -0.54 2.54 -5.51
N GLY A 19 0.67 2.61 -6.04
CA GLY A 19 1.79 3.30 -5.39
C GLY A 19 2.72 4.01 -6.38
N ALA A 20 3.33 5.10 -5.91
CA ALA A 20 4.26 5.91 -6.67
C ALA A 20 5.49 6.25 -5.83
N VAL A 21 6.67 5.98 -6.38
CA VAL A 21 7.96 6.44 -5.85
C VAL A 21 8.69 7.15 -6.99
N PRO A 22 8.72 8.49 -7.02
CA PRO A 22 9.28 9.28 -8.12
C PRO A 22 10.82 9.32 -8.10
N LEU A 23 11.44 8.14 -8.03
CA LEU A 23 12.89 7.92 -8.05
C LEU A 23 13.27 7.18 -9.34
N MET A 24 14.14 7.76 -10.16
CA MET A 24 14.71 7.13 -11.34
C MET A 24 16.22 6.94 -11.17
N LYS A 25 16.73 5.82 -11.66
CA LYS A 25 18.17 5.50 -11.66
C LYS A 25 18.62 5.19 -13.08
N VAL A 26 19.73 5.79 -13.48
CA VAL A 26 20.39 5.52 -14.77
C VAL A 26 21.71 4.82 -14.49
N HIS A 27 21.96 3.70 -15.14
CA HIS A 27 23.11 2.85 -14.89
C HIS A 27 23.87 2.53 -16.17
N HIS A 28 25.19 2.64 -16.11
CA HIS A 28 26.11 2.10 -17.10
C HIS A 28 27.29 1.42 -16.39
N THR A 29 28.06 0.62 -17.14
CA THR A 29 29.25 -0.05 -16.60
C THR A 29 30.23 0.98 -16.04
N GLY A 30 30.43 0.98 -14.73
CA GLY A 30 31.35 1.88 -14.04
C GLY A 30 30.74 3.18 -13.50
N SER A 31 29.47 3.50 -13.79
CA SER A 31 28.80 4.62 -13.13
C SER A 31 27.28 4.53 -13.10
N THR A 32 26.72 5.02 -12.00
CA THR A 32 25.29 5.06 -11.71
C THR A 32 24.95 6.45 -11.22
N VAL A 33 23.90 7.04 -11.76
CA VAL A 33 23.31 8.28 -11.27
C VAL A 33 21.84 8.07 -10.97
N GLY A 34 21.27 8.91 -10.12
CA GLY A 34 19.86 8.85 -9.75
C GLY A 34 19.25 10.24 -9.66
N VAL A 35 17.95 10.29 -9.85
CA VAL A 35 17.14 11.50 -9.77
C VAL A 35 15.92 11.17 -8.92
N PHE A 36 15.66 11.96 -7.89
CA PHE A 36 14.43 11.90 -7.09
C PHE A 36 13.67 13.22 -7.24
N TRP A 37 12.49 13.12 -7.82
CA TRP A 37 11.56 14.22 -8.06
C TRP A 37 10.59 14.29 -6.89
N LEU A 38 10.82 15.20 -5.94
CA LEU A 38 10.04 15.28 -4.71
C LEU A 38 8.75 16.08 -4.95
N ASP A 39 7.76 15.42 -5.53
CA ASP A 39 6.42 15.95 -5.73
C ASP A 39 5.35 14.89 -5.38
N SER A 40 4.23 15.33 -4.82
CA SER A 40 3.09 14.50 -4.42
C SER A 40 1.88 14.60 -5.36
N ALA A 41 1.91 15.53 -6.31
CA ALA A 41 0.86 15.69 -7.31
C ALA A 41 0.93 14.58 -8.38
N GLU A 42 -0.12 14.48 -9.21
CA GLU A 42 -0.09 13.62 -10.38
C GLU A 42 1.13 13.94 -11.23
N THR A 43 1.94 12.92 -11.53
CA THR A 43 3.23 13.10 -12.20
C THR A 43 3.38 12.16 -13.40
N TRP A 44 3.75 12.69 -14.55
CA TRP A 44 4.04 11.98 -15.79
C TRP A 44 5.54 11.99 -16.07
N VAL A 45 6.06 10.90 -16.65
CA VAL A 45 7.48 10.75 -16.96
C VAL A 45 7.64 10.16 -18.35
N ASP A 46 8.01 11.00 -19.32
CA ASP A 46 8.35 10.55 -20.66
C ASP A 46 9.83 10.17 -20.70
N VAL A 47 10.16 9.00 -21.26
CA VAL A 47 11.54 8.50 -21.35
C VAL A 47 11.90 8.18 -22.79
N GLU A 48 12.89 8.89 -23.31
CA GLU A 48 13.37 8.73 -24.68
C GLU A 48 14.84 8.33 -24.70
N LYS A 49 15.23 7.52 -25.68
CA LYS A 49 16.63 7.14 -25.92
C LYS A 49 17.02 7.53 -27.33
N GLU A 50 18.08 8.32 -27.44
CA GLU A 50 18.62 8.77 -28.72
C GLU A 50 20.09 8.38 -28.87
N GLN A 51 20.55 8.21 -30.12
CA GLN A 51 21.97 8.07 -30.38
C GLN A 51 22.67 9.43 -30.21
N THR A 52 23.75 9.43 -29.43
CA THR A 52 24.47 10.67 -29.10
C THR A 52 25.12 11.26 -30.35
N LYS A 53 24.84 12.53 -30.66
CA LYS A 53 25.48 13.28 -31.79
C LYS A 53 26.78 14.00 -31.39
N LEU A 54 27.17 13.91 -30.12
CA LEU A 54 28.38 14.52 -29.57
C LEU A 54 29.52 13.48 -29.59
N ASP A 55 30.76 13.91 -29.87
CA ASP A 55 32.01 13.12 -29.86
C ASP A 55 32.40 12.60 -28.45
N VAL A 56 31.44 12.02 -27.73
CA VAL A 56 31.63 11.39 -26.42
C VAL A 56 31.51 9.88 -26.65
N LYS A 57 32.40 9.09 -26.03
CA LYS A 57 32.57 7.63 -26.17
C LYS A 57 31.32 6.75 -25.88
N HIS A 58 30.13 7.32 -25.73
CA HIS A 58 28.91 6.62 -25.38
C HIS A 58 27.83 6.81 -26.45
N ASP A 59 27.41 5.70 -27.04
CA ASP A 59 26.57 5.68 -28.24
C ASP A 59 25.10 6.08 -28.02
N THR A 60 24.64 6.22 -26.77
CA THR A 60 23.24 6.56 -26.45
C THR A 60 23.11 7.52 -25.27
N THR A 61 22.16 8.45 -25.40
CA THR A 61 21.70 9.37 -24.35
C THR A 61 20.26 9.02 -24.01
N THR A 62 19.92 9.02 -22.72
CA THR A 62 18.54 8.88 -22.24
C THR A 62 18.06 10.22 -21.71
N THR A 63 16.93 10.71 -22.23
CA THR A 63 16.25 11.92 -21.76
C THR A 63 15.01 11.50 -21.00
N ALA A 64 14.77 12.10 -19.83
CA ALA A 64 13.56 11.90 -19.04
C ALA A 64 12.91 13.25 -18.76
N GLN A 65 11.66 13.43 -19.18
CA GLN A 65 10.89 14.64 -18.94
C GLN A 65 9.84 14.38 -17.85
N TRP A 66 9.91 15.15 -16.77
CA TRP A 66 9.03 15.04 -15.61
C TRP A 66 8.04 16.20 -15.61
N ILE A 67 6.76 15.89 -15.48
CA ILE A 67 5.67 16.88 -15.45
C ILE A 67 4.76 16.55 -14.28
N SER A 68 4.57 17.50 -13.36
CA SER A 68 3.63 17.38 -12.23
C SER A 68 2.51 18.41 -12.36
N GLU A 69 1.30 18.05 -11.94
CA GLU A 69 0.10 18.91 -12.03
C GLU A 69 0.21 20.19 -11.20
N ALA A 70 0.77 20.07 -10.00
CA ALA A 70 0.90 21.14 -9.02
C ALA A 70 2.21 20.96 -8.24
N GLY A 71 2.47 21.84 -7.27
CA GLY A 71 3.67 21.76 -6.43
C GLY A 71 4.79 22.71 -6.90
N ILE A 72 6.01 22.39 -6.47
CA ILE A 72 7.23 23.09 -6.86
C ILE A 72 8.18 22.09 -7.51
N MET A 73 9.10 22.59 -8.33
CA MET A 73 10.20 21.75 -8.80
C MET A 73 11.21 21.56 -7.67
N ASP A 74 11.14 20.41 -7.00
CA ASP A 74 12.10 19.98 -5.99
C ASP A 74 12.81 18.69 -6.43
N LEU A 75 14.11 18.79 -6.68
CA LEU A 75 14.89 17.79 -7.40
C LEU A 75 16.19 17.44 -6.67
N PHE A 76 16.35 16.16 -6.35
CA PHE A 76 17.58 15.61 -5.78
C PHE A 76 18.32 14.79 -6.83
N ILE A 77 19.61 15.08 -7.01
CA ILE A 77 20.49 14.35 -7.93
C ILE A 77 21.52 13.56 -7.12
N PHE A 78 21.59 12.25 -7.37
CA PHE A 78 22.52 11.34 -6.74
C PHE A 78 23.60 10.92 -7.75
N LEU A 79 24.87 11.12 -7.40
CA LEU A 79 25.99 10.93 -8.35
C LEU A 79 26.68 9.56 -8.26
N GLY A 80 26.23 8.67 -7.39
CA GLY A 80 26.77 7.31 -7.23
C GLY A 80 28.23 7.31 -6.76
N PRO A 81 29.13 6.54 -7.40
CA PRO A 81 29.01 5.86 -8.70
C PRO A 81 28.30 4.50 -8.70
N THR A 82 27.98 3.93 -7.54
CA THR A 82 27.34 2.61 -7.43
C THR A 82 25.86 2.71 -7.07
N SER A 83 25.07 1.72 -7.49
CA SER A 83 23.66 1.61 -7.06
C SER A 83 23.50 1.60 -5.54
N LYS A 84 24.46 1.03 -4.81
CA LYS A 84 24.46 1.02 -3.33
C LYS A 84 24.54 2.43 -2.76
N GLU A 85 25.40 3.29 -3.30
CA GLU A 85 25.54 4.68 -2.84
C GLU A 85 24.30 5.51 -3.19
N ILE A 86 23.68 5.29 -4.35
CA ILE A 86 22.40 5.94 -4.71
C ILE A 86 21.35 5.62 -3.65
N PHE A 87 21.09 4.33 -3.38
CA PHE A 87 20.08 3.94 -2.41
C PHE A 87 20.45 4.33 -0.97
N SER A 88 21.72 4.34 -0.60
CA SER A 88 22.16 4.83 0.72
C SER A 88 21.90 6.32 0.89
N SER A 89 22.16 7.11 -0.15
CA SER A 89 21.92 8.57 -0.15
C SER A 89 20.41 8.85 -0.13
N PHE A 90 19.64 8.12 -0.93
CA PHE A 90 18.18 8.20 -0.94
C PHE A 90 17.59 7.85 0.43
N ALA A 91 18.02 6.74 1.05
CA ALA A 91 17.57 6.34 2.39
C ALA A 91 17.97 7.34 3.49
N THR A 92 19.07 8.08 3.31
CA THR A 92 19.44 9.17 4.25
C THR A 92 18.45 10.34 4.15
N LEU A 93 17.88 10.57 2.95
CA LEU A 93 16.92 11.63 2.70
C LEU A 93 15.51 11.26 3.16
N VAL A 94 15.01 10.07 2.77
CA VAL A 94 13.60 9.68 2.99
C VAL A 94 13.38 8.72 4.16
N GLY A 95 14.47 8.27 4.80
CA GLY A 95 14.44 7.24 5.83
C GLY A 95 14.77 5.85 5.28
N ALA A 96 15.38 5.03 6.14
CA ALA A 96 15.63 3.63 5.85
C ALA A 96 14.45 2.75 6.28
N ASN A 97 14.36 1.56 5.70
CA ASN A 97 13.39 0.56 6.12
C ASN A 97 13.55 0.25 7.62
N THR A 98 12.45 0.22 8.35
CA THR A 98 12.42 -0.27 9.73
C THR A 98 12.71 -1.78 9.76
N ILE A 99 13.35 -2.26 10.83
CA ILE A 99 13.53 -3.71 11.03
C ILE A 99 12.14 -4.34 11.26
N PRO A 100 11.66 -5.22 10.36
CA PRO A 100 10.36 -5.86 10.53
C PRO A 100 10.38 -6.83 11.73
N PRO A 101 9.25 -7.02 12.43
CA PRO A 101 9.15 -8.09 13.42
C PRO A 101 9.32 -9.45 12.74
N LEU A 102 9.91 -10.42 13.44
CA LEU A 102 10.34 -11.69 12.82
C LEU A 102 9.21 -12.46 12.12
N PHE A 103 8.01 -12.49 12.73
CA PHE A 103 6.84 -13.17 12.13
C PHE A 103 6.46 -12.56 10.77
N SER A 104 6.81 -11.29 10.53
CA SER A 104 6.30 -10.57 9.36
C SER A 104 7.09 -10.82 8.07
N ILE A 105 8.18 -11.60 8.15
CA ILE A 105 8.94 -12.08 6.99
C ILE A 105 8.70 -13.58 6.72
N ALA A 106 7.80 -14.19 7.49
CA ALA A 106 7.45 -15.60 7.37
C ALA A 106 6.20 -15.80 6.49
N TYR A 107 5.58 -16.98 6.57
CA TYR A 107 4.44 -17.32 5.72
C TYR A 107 3.13 -16.69 6.23
N TYR A 108 2.41 -16.05 5.31
CA TYR A 108 1.10 -15.45 5.54
C TYR A 108 0.04 -16.20 4.76
N GLN A 109 -1.02 -16.60 5.45
CA GLN A 109 -2.21 -17.16 4.83
C GLN A 109 -3.32 -16.11 4.82
N CYS A 110 -3.87 -15.82 3.64
CA CYS A 110 -4.91 -14.81 3.43
C CYS A 110 -5.89 -15.25 2.35
N GLN A 111 -7.14 -14.83 2.49
CA GLN A 111 -8.20 -14.95 1.49
C GLN A 111 -9.27 -13.90 1.82
N TRP A 112 -9.99 -13.42 0.79
CA TRP A 112 -11.30 -12.77 0.96
C TRP A 112 -12.42 -13.82 0.88
N SER A 113 -13.08 -14.22 1.96
CA SER A 113 -12.71 -14.06 3.37
C SER A 113 -12.73 -15.44 4.04
N TYR A 114 -12.06 -15.59 5.20
CA TYR A 114 -12.52 -16.54 6.20
C TYR A 114 -13.84 -16.05 6.78
N VAL A 115 -14.89 -16.86 6.68
CA VAL A 115 -16.27 -16.38 6.88
C VAL A 115 -16.73 -16.46 8.33
N SER A 116 -15.96 -17.13 9.21
CA SER A 116 -16.27 -17.26 10.63
C SER A 116 -15.03 -17.56 11.48
N GLN A 117 -15.18 -17.45 12.79
CA GLN A 117 -14.17 -17.88 13.77
C GLN A 117 -13.83 -19.37 13.63
N GLU A 118 -14.82 -20.22 13.37
CA GLU A 118 -14.61 -21.66 13.21
C GLU A 118 -13.85 -21.98 11.92
N ASP A 119 -14.18 -21.30 10.81
CA ASP A 119 -13.51 -21.44 9.52
C ASP A 119 -12.02 -21.07 9.64
N LEU A 120 -11.74 -19.91 10.26
CA LEU A 120 -10.37 -19.45 10.51
C LEU A 120 -9.57 -20.44 11.35
N LEU A 121 -10.10 -20.89 12.49
CA LEU A 121 -9.42 -21.86 13.37
C LEU A 121 -9.24 -23.22 12.68
N GLY A 122 -10.22 -23.66 11.89
CA GLY A 122 -10.13 -24.90 11.12
C GLY A 122 -8.99 -24.87 10.09
N VAL A 123 -8.79 -23.75 9.40
CA VAL A 123 -7.64 -23.57 8.49
C VAL A 123 -6.34 -23.67 9.26
N VAL A 124 -6.23 -22.92 10.35
CA VAL A 124 -5.03 -22.88 11.19
C VAL A 124 -4.67 -24.25 11.76
N HIS A 125 -5.65 -24.99 12.30
CA HIS A 125 -5.42 -26.35 12.81
C HIS A 125 -5.05 -27.34 11.70
N ASN A 126 -5.49 -27.11 10.45
CA ASN A 126 -5.06 -27.93 9.32
C ASN A 126 -3.60 -27.67 8.94
N PHE A 127 -3.08 -26.44 9.06
CA PHE A 127 -1.65 -26.17 8.88
C PHE A 127 -0.81 -26.97 9.88
N ASP A 128 -1.20 -26.94 11.16
CA ASP A 128 -0.55 -27.72 12.22
C ASP A 128 -0.62 -29.23 11.96
N LYS A 129 -1.82 -29.73 11.64
CA LYS A 129 -2.04 -31.16 11.33
C LYS A 129 -1.23 -31.67 10.13
N LEU A 130 -1.02 -30.82 9.13
CA LEU A 130 -0.32 -31.16 7.89
C LEU A 130 1.19 -30.87 7.95
N ASP A 131 1.70 -30.38 9.10
CA ASP A 131 3.10 -29.98 9.28
C ASP A 131 3.55 -28.93 8.25
N ILE A 132 2.67 -27.96 7.97
CA ILE A 132 2.95 -26.83 7.08
C ILE A 132 3.18 -25.58 7.95
N PRO A 133 4.33 -24.89 7.84
CA PRO A 133 4.61 -23.74 8.68
C PRO A 133 3.68 -22.56 8.35
N LEU A 134 3.14 -21.96 9.40
CA LEU A 134 2.29 -20.77 9.35
C LEU A 134 2.68 -19.83 10.49
N ASP A 135 2.81 -18.54 10.20
CA ASP A 135 3.06 -17.52 11.22
C ASP A 135 1.88 -16.57 11.37
N VAL A 136 1.20 -16.24 10.26
CA VAL A 136 0.18 -15.19 10.25
C VAL A 136 -1.02 -15.58 9.42
N ILE A 137 -2.21 -15.37 9.98
CA ILE A 137 -3.48 -15.48 9.25
C ILE A 137 -4.17 -14.12 9.15
N TRP A 138 -4.79 -13.85 8.00
CA TRP A 138 -5.44 -12.57 7.70
C TRP A 138 -6.95 -12.68 7.74
N LEU A 139 -7.59 -11.62 8.24
CA LEU A 139 -9.02 -11.37 8.12
C LEU A 139 -9.26 -10.19 7.17
N ASP A 140 -9.92 -10.50 6.06
CA ASP A 140 -10.42 -9.51 5.10
C ASP A 140 -11.75 -8.90 5.59
N ILE A 141 -12.31 -7.95 4.83
CA ILE A 141 -13.36 -7.00 5.24
C ILE A 141 -14.60 -7.60 5.93
N GLU A 142 -14.93 -8.87 5.66
CA GLU A 142 -16.11 -9.56 6.19
C GLU A 142 -16.04 -9.86 7.70
N TYR A 143 -14.87 -9.73 8.34
CA TYR A 143 -14.78 -9.83 9.81
C TYR A 143 -15.52 -8.68 10.52
N ALA A 144 -15.64 -7.53 9.84
CA ALA A 144 -16.19 -6.31 10.41
C ALA A 144 -17.72 -6.29 10.29
N GLU A 145 -18.41 -5.81 11.33
CA GLU A 145 -19.87 -5.70 11.31
C GLU A 145 -20.32 -4.70 10.24
N GLU A 146 -20.90 -5.19 9.14
CA GLU A 146 -21.36 -4.38 8.01
C GLU A 146 -20.30 -3.37 7.51
N HIS A 147 -19.03 -3.79 7.46
CA HIS A 147 -17.88 -2.96 7.08
C HIS A 147 -17.59 -1.77 8.03
N LYS A 148 -18.03 -1.85 9.28
CA LYS A 148 -17.61 -0.93 10.35
C LYS A 148 -16.29 -1.43 10.92
N TYR A 149 -15.17 -0.92 10.42
CA TYR A 149 -13.86 -1.23 11.01
C TYR A 149 -13.87 -0.97 12.53
N PHE A 150 -13.01 -1.69 13.26
CA PHE A 150 -12.97 -1.74 14.73
C PHE A 150 -14.12 -2.50 15.41
N ILE A 151 -15.22 -2.79 14.70
CA ILE A 151 -16.37 -3.54 15.22
C ILE A 151 -16.42 -4.94 14.61
N TRP A 152 -16.37 -5.98 15.45
CA TRP A 152 -16.47 -7.36 14.99
C TRP A 152 -17.91 -7.75 14.63
N ASN A 153 -18.09 -8.47 13.52
CA ASN A 153 -19.33 -9.17 13.22
C ASN A 153 -19.54 -10.31 14.23
N LYS A 154 -20.32 -10.06 15.28
CA LYS A 154 -20.55 -11.02 16.38
C LYS A 154 -21.30 -12.29 15.99
N LYS A 155 -21.96 -12.32 14.82
CA LYS A 155 -22.59 -13.55 14.31
C LYS A 155 -21.56 -14.52 13.77
N ALA A 156 -20.56 -14.02 13.03
CA ALA A 156 -19.49 -14.81 12.45
C ALA A 156 -18.31 -15.03 13.42
N PHE A 157 -18.01 -14.02 14.23
CA PHE A 157 -16.91 -13.99 15.20
C PHE A 157 -17.48 -13.67 16.60
N PRO A 158 -18.12 -14.64 17.27
CA PRO A 158 -18.76 -14.41 18.57
C PRO A 158 -17.73 -14.14 19.69
N GLU A 159 -16.59 -14.83 19.69
CA GLU A 159 -15.56 -14.77 20.73
C GLU A 159 -14.17 -14.37 20.16
N PRO A 160 -14.02 -13.20 19.50
CA PRO A 160 -12.79 -12.86 18.77
C PRO A 160 -11.57 -12.74 19.68
N LEU A 161 -11.74 -12.32 20.94
CA LEU A 161 -10.64 -12.27 21.91
C LEU A 161 -10.15 -13.66 22.29
N LYS A 162 -11.05 -14.64 22.40
CA LYS A 162 -10.69 -16.02 22.69
C LYS A 162 -9.95 -16.65 21.51
N MET A 163 -10.43 -16.41 20.29
CA MET A 163 -9.75 -16.80 19.05
C MET A 163 -8.33 -16.20 18.98
N ILE A 164 -8.18 -14.89 19.22
CA ILE A 164 -6.87 -14.23 19.23
C ILE A 164 -5.95 -14.85 20.28
N ASN A 165 -6.44 -15.07 21.50
CA ASN A 165 -5.64 -15.67 22.57
C ASN A 165 -5.22 -17.11 22.24
N GLU A 166 -6.08 -17.89 21.57
CA GLU A 166 -5.76 -19.23 21.09
C GLU A 166 -4.61 -19.19 20.07
N LEU A 167 -4.72 -18.32 19.05
CA LEU A 167 -3.67 -18.13 18.05
C LEU A 167 -2.35 -17.67 18.68
N GLU A 168 -2.40 -16.71 19.61
CA GLU A 168 -1.19 -16.21 20.25
C GLU A 168 -0.51 -17.27 21.13
N SER A 169 -1.28 -18.17 21.74
CA SER A 169 -0.75 -19.23 22.60
C SER A 169 0.09 -20.28 21.86
N THR A 170 -0.12 -20.42 20.55
CA THR A 170 0.64 -21.31 19.67
C THR A 170 1.74 -20.58 18.88
N GLY A 171 1.82 -19.25 19.02
CA GLY A 171 2.80 -18.40 18.33
C GLY A 171 2.26 -17.71 17.07
N TRP A 172 1.08 -18.11 16.57
CA TRP A 172 0.44 -17.50 15.40
C TRP A 172 0.00 -16.06 15.66
N LYS A 173 -0.03 -15.26 14.59
CA LYS A 173 -0.47 -13.86 14.60
C LYS A 173 -1.71 -13.69 13.73
N LEU A 174 -2.56 -12.76 14.14
CA LEU A 174 -3.73 -12.36 13.39
C LEU A 174 -3.51 -10.95 12.83
N VAL A 175 -3.66 -10.80 11.51
CA VAL A 175 -3.77 -9.51 10.85
C VAL A 175 -5.24 -9.31 10.47
N LYS A 176 -5.76 -8.10 10.68
CA LYS A 176 -7.11 -7.71 10.26
C LYS A 176 -7.04 -6.45 9.43
N ILE A 177 -7.78 -6.41 8.33
CA ILE A 177 -7.83 -5.23 7.47
C ILE A 177 -8.50 -4.05 8.20
N VAL A 178 -7.98 -2.85 7.97
CA VAL A 178 -8.58 -1.58 8.38
C VAL A 178 -8.29 -0.57 7.28
N ASP A 179 -9.31 -0.22 6.50
CA ASP A 179 -9.16 0.74 5.40
C ASP A 179 -9.43 2.17 5.89
N PRO A 180 -8.91 3.20 5.20
CA PRO A 180 -9.06 4.59 5.61
C PRO A 180 -10.47 5.17 5.36
N HIS A 181 -11.43 4.35 4.94
CA HIS A 181 -12.81 4.77 4.78
C HIS A 181 -13.65 4.42 6.01
N ILE A 182 -14.51 5.34 6.44
CA ILE A 182 -15.31 5.18 7.65
C ILE A 182 -16.79 5.13 7.27
N LYS A 183 -17.49 4.08 7.70
CA LYS A 183 -18.94 3.97 7.46
C LYS A 183 -19.66 5.18 8.06
N ARG A 184 -20.43 5.87 7.22
CA ARG A 184 -21.20 7.05 7.59
C ARG A 184 -22.44 6.70 8.42
N THR A 185 -22.27 6.51 9.73
CA THR A 185 -23.38 6.26 10.65
C THR A 185 -23.07 6.80 12.04
N THR A 186 -24.03 7.50 12.66
CA THR A 186 -23.90 8.04 14.02
C THR A 186 -23.76 6.97 15.10
N ASP A 187 -24.14 5.74 14.78
CA ASP A 187 -24.01 4.58 15.66
C ASP A 187 -22.55 4.10 15.78
N LEU A 188 -21.68 4.48 14.84
CA LEU A 188 -20.26 4.18 14.89
C LEU A 188 -19.50 5.31 15.60
N TYR A 189 -18.89 5.01 16.75
CA TYR A 189 -18.18 6.00 17.55
C TYR A 189 -17.04 6.68 16.78
N VAL A 190 -16.30 5.92 15.96
CA VAL A 190 -15.19 6.43 15.13
C VAL A 190 -15.66 7.51 14.16
N TYR A 191 -16.82 7.30 13.51
CA TYR A 191 -17.39 8.28 12.60
C TYR A 191 -17.81 9.55 13.35
N ARG A 192 -18.52 9.39 14.47
CA ARG A 192 -18.96 10.52 15.30
C ARG A 192 -17.78 11.37 15.78
N GLU A 193 -16.74 10.75 16.34
CA GLU A 193 -15.54 11.46 16.79
C GLU A 193 -14.81 12.15 15.65
N ALA A 194 -14.71 11.51 14.47
CA ALA A 194 -14.08 12.12 13.30
C ALA A 194 -14.84 13.37 12.80
N VAL A 195 -16.18 13.36 12.88
CA VAL A 195 -17.02 14.53 12.58
C VAL A 195 -16.84 15.61 13.64
N ASP A 196 -16.96 15.27 14.93
CA ASP A 196 -16.88 16.21 16.05
C ASP A 196 -15.52 16.94 16.11
N LEU A 197 -14.45 16.23 15.76
CA LEU A 197 -13.07 16.76 15.70
C LEU A 197 -12.71 17.38 14.34
N GLY A 198 -13.59 17.30 13.34
CA GLY A 198 -13.36 17.85 12.00
C GLY A 198 -12.20 17.20 11.23
N LEU A 199 -12.01 15.89 11.39
CA LEU A 199 -10.88 15.11 10.84
C LEU A 199 -11.12 14.57 9.42
N LEU A 200 -12.36 14.61 8.91
CA LEU A 200 -12.71 14.09 7.60
C LEU A 200 -12.23 15.01 6.46
N CYS A 201 -11.87 14.41 5.33
CA CYS A 201 -11.61 15.15 4.09
C CYS A 201 -12.82 15.99 3.68
N LYS A 202 -12.57 17.20 3.16
CA LYS A 202 -13.61 18.17 2.81
C LYS A 202 -13.65 18.42 1.31
N LEU A 203 -14.83 18.78 0.80
CA LEU A 203 -14.98 19.24 -0.58
C LEU A 203 -14.47 20.69 -0.74
N PRO A 204 -14.20 21.14 -1.98
CA PRO A 204 -13.71 22.50 -2.24
C PRO A 204 -14.63 23.61 -1.74
N ASP A 205 -15.95 23.35 -1.65
CA ASP A 205 -16.94 24.30 -1.11
C ASP A 205 -16.87 24.46 0.42
N GLY A 206 -15.94 23.75 1.08
CA GLY A 206 -15.78 23.75 2.52
C GLY A 206 -16.92 23.06 3.27
N ALA A 207 -17.96 22.61 2.56
CA ALA A 207 -18.97 21.77 3.15
C ALA A 207 -18.27 20.47 3.53
N GLY A 208 -18.30 20.12 4.82
CA GLY A 208 -17.96 18.80 5.33
C GLY A 208 -19.02 17.79 4.87
N ARG A 209 -19.26 17.73 3.55
CA ARG A 209 -20.04 16.68 2.95
C ARG A 209 -19.13 15.48 2.91
N ASP A 210 -19.42 14.57 3.83
CA ASP A 210 -18.95 13.20 3.84
C ASP A 210 -19.21 12.60 2.44
N HIS A 211 -18.21 12.68 1.56
CA HIS A 211 -18.27 11.97 0.30
C HIS A 211 -18.21 10.48 0.68
N PRO A 212 -19.04 9.61 0.08
CA PRO A 212 -18.88 8.17 0.26
C PRO A 212 -17.55 7.76 -0.39
N VAL A 213 -16.45 7.91 0.34
CA VAL A 213 -15.34 6.98 0.21
C VAL A 213 -15.89 5.72 0.89
N GLY A 214 -16.42 4.76 0.14
CA GLY A 214 -16.87 3.47 0.72
C GLY A 214 -18.36 3.09 0.63
N GLN A 215 -19.12 3.55 -0.37
CA GLN A 215 -20.28 2.77 -0.89
C GLN A 215 -20.33 2.90 -2.42
N PRO A 216 -20.56 1.84 -3.20
CA PRO A 216 -20.03 0.48 -3.21
C PRO A 216 -19.03 0.37 -4.39
N PHE A 217 -17.95 1.17 -4.44
CA PHE A 217 -16.99 1.04 -5.56
C PHE A 217 -16.24 -0.30 -5.51
N LEU A 218 -15.87 -0.78 -4.32
CA LEU A 218 -15.29 -2.12 -4.15
C LEU A 218 -16.25 -3.25 -4.55
N PHE A 219 -17.57 -3.03 -4.46
CA PHE A 219 -18.59 -4.03 -4.80
C PHE A 219 -18.98 -4.06 -6.28
N HIS A 220 -18.70 -3.00 -7.04
CA HIS A 220 -18.88 -3.00 -8.51
C HIS A 220 -17.67 -3.56 -9.24
N ILE A 221 -16.54 -3.69 -8.54
CA ILE A 221 -15.28 -4.12 -9.10
C ILE A 221 -15.17 -5.65 -9.17
N LEU A 222 -15.93 -6.43 -8.40
CA LEU A 222 -15.79 -7.90 -8.35
C LEU A 222 -17.11 -8.66 -8.55
N ARG A 223 -17.96 -8.20 -9.47
CA ARG A 223 -19.10 -8.98 -10.00
C ARG A 223 -19.07 -9.11 -11.51
#